data_AF-A0ABD6FZX1-F1
#
_entry.id   AF-A0ABD6FZX1-F1
#
_cell.length_a   1.000
_cell.length_b   1.000
_cell.length_c   1.000
_cell.angle_alpha   90.00
_cell.angle_beta   90.00
_cell.angle_gamma   90.00
#
_symmetry.space_group_name_H-M   'P 1'
#
loop_
_entity.id
_entity.type
_entity.pdbx_description
1 polymer ?
#
loop_
_entity_poly.entity_id
_entity_poly.type
_entity_poly.pdbx_seq_one_letter_code
_entity_poly.pdbx_strand_id
1 'polypeptide(L)'
;MDSFNKFVRKKNAFLFGTTGIFLFLYILLPILAFTPVLQQKWIGNITGVWVYSAGLFVMTVVLCALYTKMAPKFDQIAADVLREYEQGGAE
;
A
#
# COMPACT_ATOMS: atom_id res chain seq x y z
N MET A 1 -10.04 -9.30 23.84
CA MET A 1 -10.76 -8.50 22.81
C MET A 1 -10.05 -7.21 22.41
N ASP A 2 -9.60 -6.35 23.35
CA ASP A 2 -8.93 -5.08 23.02
C ASP A 2 -7.62 -5.20 22.21
N SER A 3 -6.82 -6.24 22.48
CA SER A 3 -5.59 -6.53 21.73
C SER A 3 -5.88 -6.80 20.24
N PHE A 4 -6.91 -7.61 19.97
CA PHE A 4 -7.38 -7.91 18.62
C PHE A 4 -7.90 -6.67 17.88
N ASN A 5 -8.70 -5.82 18.54
CA ASN A 5 -9.20 -4.60 17.92
C ASN A 5 -8.08 -3.61 17.58
N LYS A 6 -7.06 -3.46 18.44
CA LYS A 6 -5.87 -2.64 18.15
C LYS A 6 -5.08 -3.17 16.95
N PHE A 7 -4.94 -4.50 16.85
CA PHE A 7 -4.30 -5.16 15.72
C PHE A 7 -5.03 -4.91 14.40
N VAL A 8 -6.34 -5.15 14.37
CA VAL A 8 -7.18 -4.92 13.18
C VAL A 8 -7.11 -3.46 12.74
N ARG A 9 -7.15 -2.51 13.69
CA ARG A 9 -7.03 -1.07 13.38
C ARG A 9 -5.68 -0.73 12.73
N LYS A 10 -4.59 -1.31 13.21
CA LYS A 10 -3.24 -1.07 12.66
C LYS A 10 -3.08 -1.67 11.26
N LYS A 11 -3.59 -2.89 11.04
CA LYS A 11 -3.61 -3.54 9.73
C LYS A 11 -4.44 -2.73 8.73
N ASN A 12 -5.64 -2.33 9.11
CA ASN A 12 -6.52 -1.55 8.24
C ASN A 12 -5.93 -0.18 7.93
N ALA A 13 -5.33 0.54 8.90
CA ALA A 13 -4.68 1.81 8.61
C ALA A 13 -3.55 1.69 7.59
N PHE A 14 -2.75 0.61 7.66
CA PHE A 14 -1.71 0.33 6.68
C PHE A 14 -2.27 0.02 5.28
N LEU A 15 -3.28 -0.85 5.20
CA LEU A 15 -3.95 -1.20 3.94
C LEU A 15 -4.66 0.00 3.32
N PHE A 16 -5.34 0.80 4.13
CA PHE A 16 -6.06 1.98 3.66
C PHE A 16 -5.08 3.09 3.21
N GLY A 17 -3.96 3.27 3.92
CA GLY A 17 -2.92 4.21 3.53
C GLY A 17 -2.27 3.82 2.19
N THR A 18 -1.89 2.55 2.04
CA THR A 18 -1.29 2.04 0.79
C THR A 18 -2.27 2.09 -0.38
N THR A 19 -3.52 1.69 -0.17
CA THR A 19 -4.60 1.80 -1.15
C THR A 19 -4.88 3.25 -1.53
N GLY A 20 -4.85 4.16 -0.55
CA GLY A 20 -5.03 5.59 -0.77
C GLY A 20 -3.97 6.20 -1.68
N ILE A 21 -2.70 5.85 -1.47
CA ILE A 21 -1.59 6.28 -2.34
C ILE A 21 -1.77 5.74 -3.76
N PHE A 22 -2.11 4.46 -3.88
CA PHE A 22 -2.36 3.82 -5.17
C PHE A 22 -3.50 4.52 -5.93
N LEU A 23 -4.65 4.69 -5.29
CA LEU A 23 -5.81 5.36 -5.89
C LEU A 23 -5.51 6.82 -6.24
N PHE A 24 -4.79 7.52 -5.37
CA PHE A 24 -4.38 8.90 -5.63
C PHE A 24 -3.56 8.98 -6.92
N LEU A 25 -2.52 8.16 -7.06
CA LEU A 25 -1.71 8.12 -8.29
C LEU A 25 -2.51 7.60 -9.50
N TYR A 26 -3.47 6.71 -9.30
CA TYR A 26 -4.29 6.22 -10.40
C TYR A 26 -5.26 7.28 -10.93
N ILE A 27 -5.90 8.06 -10.04
CA ILE A 27 -6.80 9.17 -10.40
C ILE A 27 -6.02 10.39 -10.89
N LEU A 28 -4.80 10.60 -10.38
CA LEU A 28 -3.95 11.69 -10.83
C LEU A 28 -3.55 11.51 -12.30
N LEU A 29 -3.34 10.27 -12.78
CA LEU A 29 -2.97 9.98 -14.16
C LEU A 29 -3.95 10.54 -15.21
N PRO A 30 -5.27 10.27 -15.18
CA PRO A 30 -6.20 10.82 -16.16
C PRO A 30 -6.29 12.34 -16.07
N ILE A 31 -6.24 12.94 -14.88
CA ILE A 31 -6.21 14.40 -14.71
C ILE A 31 -5.00 14.98 -15.46
N LEU A 32 -3.84 14.36 -15.26
CA LEU A 32 -2.60 14.76 -15.89
C LEU A 32 -2.58 14.45 -17.39
N ALA A 33 -3.28 13.40 -17.85
CA ALA A 33 -3.39 13.05 -19.27
C ALA A 33 -4.18 14.08 -20.09
N PHE A 34 -5.12 14.80 -19.48
CA PHE A 34 -5.82 15.93 -20.12
C PHE A 34 -5.00 17.23 -20.09
N THR A 35 -3.87 17.26 -19.40
CA THR A 35 -2.94 18.41 -19.38
C THR A 35 -1.75 18.17 -20.32
N PRO A 36 -1.15 19.23 -20.89
CA PRO A 36 0.01 19.09 -21.78
C PRO A 36 1.27 18.57 -21.06
N VAL A 37 1.26 18.49 -19.72
CA VAL A 37 2.40 18.07 -18.89
C VAL A 37 2.92 16.69 -19.28
N LEU A 38 2.04 15.72 -19.58
CA LEU A 38 2.47 14.37 -19.98
C LEU A 38 2.94 14.30 -21.42
N GLN A 39 2.41 15.13 -22.30
CA GLN A 39 2.74 15.12 -23.73
C GLN A 39 3.98 15.97 -24.04
N GLN A 40 4.35 16.88 -23.14
CA GLN A 40 5.54 17.70 -23.28
C GLN A 40 6.79 16.81 -23.33
N LYS A 41 7.60 17.02 -24.37
CA LYS A 41 8.90 16.36 -24.56
C LYS A 41 9.94 17.10 -23.72
N TRP A 42 10.66 16.37 -22.87
CA TRP A 42 11.69 16.96 -22.01
C TRP A 42 13.09 16.71 -22.57
N ILE A 43 13.39 15.47 -22.98
CA ILE A 43 14.68 15.08 -23.58
C ILE A 43 14.39 14.14 -24.76
N GLY A 44 14.57 14.62 -25.99
CA GLY A 44 14.28 13.83 -27.20
C GLY A 44 12.80 13.44 -27.32
N ASN A 45 12.51 12.13 -27.48
CA ASN A 45 11.14 11.57 -27.52
C ASN A 45 10.61 11.15 -26.13
N ILE A 46 11.38 11.37 -25.06
CA ILE A 46 10.91 11.10 -23.70
C ILE A 46 9.93 12.20 -23.29
N THR A 47 8.67 11.81 -23.16
CA THR A 47 7.58 12.65 -22.66
C THR A 47 7.39 12.45 -21.15
N GLY A 48 6.62 13.35 -20.52
CA GLY A 48 6.25 13.23 -19.10
C GLY A 48 5.58 11.89 -18.72
N VAL A 49 4.97 11.20 -19.69
CA VAL A 49 4.42 9.84 -19.50
C VAL A 49 5.47 8.87 -18.95
N TRP A 50 6.69 8.89 -19.49
CA TRP A 50 7.74 7.96 -19.08
C TRP A 50 8.18 8.16 -17.64
N VAL A 51 8.27 9.42 -17.20
CA VAL A 51 8.59 9.77 -15.82
C VAL A 51 7.48 9.30 -14.89
N TYR A 52 6.22 9.51 -15.29
CA TYR A 52 5.05 9.06 -14.54
C TYR A 52 5.00 7.53 -14.42
N SER A 53 5.20 6.81 -15.53
CA SER A 53 5.23 5.35 -15.56
C SER A 53 6.36 4.77 -14.71
N ALA A 54 7.56 5.39 -14.74
CA ALA A 54 8.65 5.01 -13.87
C ALA A 54 8.30 5.23 -12.38
N GLY A 55 7.63 6.34 -12.06
CA GLY A 55 7.11 6.61 -10.72
C GLY A 55 6.09 5.57 -10.25
N LEU A 56 5.13 5.19 -11.10
CA LEU A 56 4.16 4.13 -10.80
C LEU A 56 4.83 2.77 -10.57
N PHE A 57 5.88 2.46 -11.35
CA PHE A 57 6.66 1.25 -11.15
C PHE A 57 7.34 1.23 -9.79
N VAL A 58 8.05 2.31 -9.43
CA VAL A 58 8.69 2.45 -8.11
C VAL A 58 7.66 2.38 -6.98
N MET A 59 6.52 3.07 -7.12
CA MET A 59 5.43 3.01 -6.14
C MET A 59 4.98 1.56 -5.93
N THR A 60 4.75 0.80 -6.99
CA THR A 60 4.30 -0.60 -6.90
C THR A 60 5.34 -1.47 -6.20
N VAL A 61 6.61 -1.34 -6.58
CA VAL A 61 7.72 -2.08 -5.96
C VAL A 61 7.81 -1.76 -4.47
N VAL A 62 7.69 -0.49 -4.08
CA VAL A 62 7.68 -0.07 -2.67
C VAL A 62 6.49 -0.66 -1.93
N LEU A 63 5.28 -0.63 -2.50
CA LEU A 63 4.08 -1.21 -1.88
C LEU A 63 4.24 -2.72 -1.67
N CYS A 64 4.71 -3.46 -2.68
CA CYS A 64 5.00 -4.89 -2.55
C CYS A 64 6.07 -5.17 -1.49
N ALA A 65 7.15 -4.39 -1.47
CA ALA A 65 8.22 -4.54 -0.48
C ALA A 65 7.74 -4.22 0.95
N LEU A 66 6.90 -3.20 1.13
CA LEU A 66 6.31 -2.86 2.43
C LEU A 66 5.33 -3.95 2.89
N TYR A 67 4.49 -4.45 1.98
CA TYR A 67 3.54 -5.53 2.27
C TYR A 67 4.26 -6.80 2.71
N THR A 68 5.24 -7.28 1.93
CA THR A 68 6.02 -8.48 2.25
C THR A 68 6.76 -8.39 3.59
N LYS A 69 7.25 -7.19 3.95
CA LYS A 69 7.87 -6.96 5.27
C LYS A 69 6.87 -6.97 6.43
N MET A 70 5.61 -6.61 6.18
CA MET A 70 4.58 -6.58 7.22
C MET A 70 3.82 -7.90 7.36
N ALA A 71 3.71 -8.71 6.30
CA ALA A 71 3.08 -10.03 6.33
C ALA A 71 3.52 -10.91 7.52
N PRO A 72 4.84 -11.14 7.78
CA PRO A 72 5.26 -11.98 8.89
C PRO A 72 4.92 -11.39 10.27
N LYS A 73 4.82 -10.05 10.38
CA LYS A 73 4.38 -9.42 11.63
C LYS A 73 2.90 -9.64 11.88
N PHE A 74 2.09 -9.60 10.83
CA PHE A 74 0.66 -9.90 10.95
C PHE A 74 0.41 -11.37 11.29
N ASP A 75 1.18 -12.29 10.71
CA ASP A 75 1.09 -13.72 11.00
C ASP A 75 1.47 -14.05 12.47
N GLN A 76 2.56 -13.47 12.98
CA GLN A 76 2.96 -13.67 14.38
C GLN A 76 1.88 -13.19 15.36
N ILE A 77 1.32 -12.01 15.13
CA ILE A 77 0.29 -11.47 16.02
C ILE A 77 -1.00 -12.29 15.94
N ALA A 78 -1.36 -12.81 14.76
CA ALA A 78 -2.50 -13.70 14.61
C ALA A 78 -2.29 -15.02 15.39
N ALA A 79 -1.08 -15.58 15.35
CA ALA A 79 -0.73 -16.77 16.12
C ALA A 79 -0.78 -16.52 17.63
N ASP A 80 -0.28 -15.37 18.11
CA ASP A 80 -0.34 -15.02 19.53
C ASP A 80 -1.78 -14.85 20.03
N VAL A 81 -2.64 -14.17 19.27
CA VAL A 81 -4.06 -14.04 19.60
C VAL A 81 -4.73 -15.41 19.63
N LEU A 82 -4.46 -16.29 18.66
CA LEU A 82 -5.03 -17.63 18.63
C LEU A 82 -4.63 -18.45 19.87
N ARG A 83 -3.36 -18.38 20.28
CA ARG A 83 -2.87 -19.05 21.51
C ARG A 83 -3.53 -18.50 22.76
N GLU A 84 -3.73 -17.19 22.84
CA GLU A 84 -4.41 -16.54 23.97
C GLU A 84 -5.88 -17.00 24.07
N TYR A 85 -6.57 -17.17 22.94
CA TYR A 85 -7.92 -17.74 22.89
C TYR A 85 -7.97 -19.24 23.25
N GLU A 86 -7.00 -20.04 22.79
CA GLU A 86 -6.94 -21.48 23.12
C GLU A 86 -6.58 -21.74 24.59
N GLN A 87 -5.76 -20.89 25.21
CA GLN A 87 -5.37 -21.01 26.61
C GLN A 87 -6.39 -20.37 27.58
N GLY A 88 -7.14 -19.35 27.14
CA GLY A 88 -8.18 -18.68 27.92
C GLY A 88 -9.60 -19.25 27.74
N GLY A 89 -9.78 -20.26 26.88
CA GLY A 89 -11.06 -20.97 26.70
C GLY A 89 -11.31 -22.12 27.69
N ALA A 90 -10.51 -22.19 28.75
CA ALA A 90 -10.67 -23.16 29.85
C ALA A 90 -11.06 -22.49 31.19
N GLU A 91 -11.68 -21.30 31.13
CA GLU A 91 -12.46 -20.70 32.24
C GLU A 91 -13.78 -20.12 31.74
#